data_AF-A0A8T4SG48-F1
#
_entry.id   AF-A0A8T4SG48-F1
#
_cell.length_a   1.000
_cell.length_b   1.000
_cell.length_c   1.000
_cell.angle_alpha   90.00
_cell.angle_beta   90.00
_cell.angle_gamma   90.00
#
_symmetry.space_group_name_H-M   'P 1'
#
loop_
_entity.id
_entity.type
_entity.pdbx_description
1 polymer ?
#
loop_
_entity_poly.entity_id
_entity_poly.type
_entity_poly.pdbx_seq_one_letter_code
_entity_poly.pdbx_strand_id
1 'polypeptide(L)' 'MKLSKLILWGMIIILVAGLIFYSLGYKITPSAIKSGAGGKGNIPNECQPPTGQDLASWKEHLGHHQETKYCLQYFK' A
#
# COMPACT_ATOMS: atom_id res chain seq x y z
N MET A 1 -12.75 41.10 -19.63
CA MET A 1 -12.35 39.76 -20.12
C MET A 1 -10.96 39.26 -19.70
N LYS A 2 -10.04 40.09 -19.15
CA LYS A 2 -8.70 39.64 -18.70
C LYS A 2 -8.68 39.09 -17.27
N LEU A 3 -9.54 39.62 -16.39
CA LEU A 3 -9.65 39.22 -14.98
C LEU A 3 -10.09 37.74 -14.82
N SER A 4 -11.05 37.30 -15.64
CA SER A 4 -11.57 35.91 -15.61
C SER A 4 -10.50 34.88 -15.99
N LYS A 5 -9.56 35.24 -16.86
CA LYS A 5 -8.45 34.36 -17.25
C LYS A 5 -7.44 34.22 -16.11
N LEU A 6 -7.11 35.31 -15.41
CA LEU A 6 -6.22 35.27 -14.26
C LEU A 6 -6.78 34.44 -13.10
N ILE A 7 -8.09 34.54 -12.85
CA ILE A 7 -8.77 33.72 -11.83
C ILE A 7 -8.74 32.24 -12.21
N LEU A 8 -9.00 31.92 -13.48
CA LEU A 8 -8.94 30.53 -13.97
C LEU A 8 -7.52 29.95 -13.84
N TRP A 9 -6.51 30.70 -14.24
CA TRP A 9 -5.10 30.29 -14.09
C TRP A 9 -4.69 30.15 -12.63
N GLY A 10 -5.15 31.04 -11.75
CA GLY A 10 -4.93 30.96 -10.30
C GLY A 10 -5.54 29.69 -9.69
N MET A 11 -6.77 29.34 -10.07
CA MET A 11 -7.42 28.10 -9.62
C MET A 11 -6.66 26.84 -10.07
N ILE A 12 -6.17 26.82 -11.31
CA ILE A 12 -5.38 25.69 -11.83
C ILE A 12 -4.09 25.52 -11.03
N ILE A 13 -3.38 26.61 -10.71
CA ILE A 13 -2.14 26.55 -9.94
C ILE A 13 -2.39 26.02 -8.52
N ILE A 14 -3.47 26.45 -7.87
CA ILE A 14 -3.83 25.97 -6.52
C ILE A 14 -4.18 24.47 -6.55
N LEU A 15 -4.93 24.02 -7.57
CA LEU A 15 -5.28 22.61 -7.78
C LEU A 15 -4.03 21.74 -7.99
N VAL A 16 -3.11 22.17 -8.84
CA VAL A 16 -1.86 21.45 -9.13
C VAL A 16 -0.96 21.41 -7.90
N ALA A 17 -0.82 22.53 -7.18
CA ALA A 17 -0.05 22.58 -5.93
C ALA A 17 -0.65 21.63 -4.88
N GLY A 18 -1.97 21.65 -4.68
CA GLY A 18 -2.65 20.74 -3.77
C GLY A 18 -2.43 19.27 -4.11
N LEU A 19 -2.44 18.92 -5.39
CA LEU A 19 -2.17 17.56 -5.86
C LEU A 19 -0.73 17.13 -5.55
N ILE A 20 0.25 18.02 -5.77
CA ILE A 20 1.67 17.76 -5.48
C ILE A 20 1.89 17.54 -3.99
N PHE A 21 1.29 18.38 -3.12
CA PHE A 21 1.36 18.20 -1.66
C PHE A 21 0.68 16.90 -1.20
N TYR A 22 -0.45 16.53 -1.79
CA TYR A 22 -1.13 15.27 -1.50
C TYR A 22 -0.27 14.06 -1.90
N SER A 23 0.36 14.09 -3.08
CA SER A 23 1.26 13.04 -3.55
C SER A 23 2.56 12.92 -2.74
N LEU A 24 3.06 14.02 -2.17
CA LEU A 24 4.26 14.03 -1.32
C LEU A 24 3.97 13.67 0.15
N GLY A 25 2.79 14.02 0.67
CA GLY A 25 2.39 13.76 2.06
C GLY A 25 2.06 12.30 2.38
N TYR A 26 1.74 11.48 1.38
CA TYR A 26 1.43 10.05 1.58
C TYR A 26 2.66 9.13 1.66
N LYS A 27 3.88 9.70 1.70
CA LYS A 27 5.13 8.96 1.90
C LYS A 27 5.76 9.16 3.28
N ILE A 28 4.99 9.57 4.27
CA ILE A 28 5.43 9.50 5.67
C ILE A 28 5.04 8.11 6.18
N THR A 29 5.92 7.15 5.94
CA THR A 29 5.90 5.82 6.54
C THR A 29 6.11 5.98 8.05
N PRO A 30 5.15 5.63 8.94
CA PRO A 30 5.51 5.24 10.29
C PRO A 30 6.07 3.82 10.21
N SER A 31 7.38 3.73 10.06
CA SER A 31 8.17 2.52 10.31
C SER A 31 8.10 2.19 11.80
N ALA A 32 7.02 1.55 12.28
CA ALA A 32 7.01 0.81 13.55
C ALA A 32 5.64 0.20 13.85
N ILE A 33 5.28 -0.91 13.20
CA ILE A 33 4.61 -1.99 13.95
C ILE A 33 5.27 -3.30 13.55
N LYS A 34 6.30 -3.64 14.33
CA LYS A 34 6.84 -4.99 14.46
C LYS A 34 5.79 -5.86 15.17
N SER A 35 4.67 -6.15 14.51
CA SER A 35 3.72 -7.18 14.97
C SER A 35 4.23 -8.52 14.49
N GLY A 36 5.20 -9.06 15.23
CA GLY A 36 5.50 -10.47 15.13
C GLY A 36 4.31 -11.28 15.60
N ALA A 37 3.70 -12.04 14.69
CA ALA A 37 2.93 -13.23 15.03
C ALA A 37 2.87 -14.14 13.79
N GLY A 38 3.84 -15.03 13.65
CA GLY A 38 3.79 -16.10 12.65
C GLY A 38 5.15 -16.61 12.21
N GLY A 39 5.80 -17.43 13.03
CA GLY A 39 6.85 -18.35 12.57
C GLY A 39 8.20 -17.73 12.27
N LYS A 40 9.11 -17.82 13.24
CA LYS A 40 10.56 -17.71 13.05
C LYS A 40 11.07 -18.93 12.26
N GLY A 41 10.67 -19.04 10.99
CA GLY A 41 10.96 -20.20 10.15
C GLY A 41 10.80 -19.87 8.68
N ASN A 42 11.84 -19.30 8.07
CA ASN A 42 12.18 -19.38 6.65
C ASN A 42 11.00 -19.32 5.65
N ILE A 43 10.04 -18.41 5.84
CA ILE A 43 8.97 -18.19 4.87
C ILE A 43 9.58 -17.37 3.72
N PRO A 44 9.60 -17.89 2.48
CA PRO A 44 10.16 -17.18 1.35
C PRO A 44 9.40 -15.86 1.13
N ASN A 45 10.10 -14.83 0.66
CA ASN A 45 9.57 -13.46 0.58
C ASN A 45 8.25 -13.37 -0.19
N GLU A 46 8.07 -14.20 -1.21
CA GLU A 46 6.85 -14.28 -2.03
C GLU A 46 5.63 -14.85 -1.27
N CYS A 47 5.87 -15.60 -0.19
CA CYS A 47 4.81 -16.14 0.64
C CYS A 47 4.47 -15.24 1.83
N GLN A 48 5.24 -14.18 2.07
CA GLN A 48 5.00 -13.29 3.21
C GLN A 48 3.81 -12.37 2.95
N PRO A 49 2.91 -12.20 3.94
CA PRO A 49 1.83 -11.23 3.82
C PRO A 49 2.40 -9.81 3.73
N PRO A 50 1.84 -8.95 2.88
CA PRO A 50 2.19 -7.54 2.90
C PRO A 50 1.81 -6.91 4.24
N THR A 51 2.55 -5.86 4.63
CA THR A 51 2.39 -5.22 5.94
C THR A 51 0.98 -4.68 6.12
N GLY A 52 0.31 -5.09 7.21
CA GLY A 52 -1.06 -4.69 7.52
C GLY A 52 -2.14 -5.58 6.90
N GLN A 53 -1.78 -6.62 6.13
CA GLN A 53 -2.75 -7.61 5.66
C GLN A 53 -2.99 -8.69 6.71
N ASP A 54 -4.27 -9.03 6.89
CA ASP A 54 -4.69 -10.11 7.77
C ASP A 54 -4.24 -11.48 7.25
N LEU A 55 -3.79 -12.35 8.16
CA LEU A 55 -3.27 -13.67 7.81
C LEU A 55 -4.34 -14.60 7.22
N ALA A 56 -5.60 -14.50 7.65
CA ALA A 56 -6.67 -15.32 7.10
C ALA A 56 -7.00 -14.87 5.67
N SER A 57 -7.08 -13.56 5.43
CA SER A 57 -7.22 -12.99 4.09
C SER A 57 -6.04 -13.37 3.16
N TRP A 58 -4.82 -13.35 3.68
CA TRP A 58 -3.64 -13.75 2.91
C TRP A 58 -3.63 -15.25 2.58
N LYS A 59 -4.00 -16.12 3.53
CA LYS A 59 -4.15 -17.56 3.26
C LYS A 59 -5.24 -17.83 2.20
N GLU A 60 -6.35 -17.10 2.25
CA GLU A 60 -7.40 -17.21 1.24
C GLU A 60 -6.86 -16.80 -0.14
N HIS A 61 -6.22 -15.64 -0.24
CA HIS A 61 -5.58 -15.16 -1.46
C HIS A 61 -4.58 -16.18 -2.03
N LEU A 62 -3.68 -16.71 -1.21
CA LEU A 62 -2.69 -17.72 -1.62
C LEU A 62 -3.33 -19.04 -2.08
N GLY A 63 -4.52 -19.38 -1.57
CA GLY A 63 -5.27 -20.58 -1.94
C GLY A 63 -6.03 -20.48 -3.26
N HIS A 64 -6.29 -19.26 -3.74
CA HIS A 64 -6.96 -19.01 -5.02
C HIS A 64 -6.03 -19.10 -6.23
N HIS A 65 -4.72 -18.95 -6.03
CA HIS A 65 -3.73 -19.01 -7.10
C HIS A 65 -2.92 -20.31 -7.01
N GLN A 66 -2.95 -21.11 -8.09
CA GLN A 66 -2.30 -22.41 -8.13
C GLN A 66 -0.78 -22.32 -7.96
N GLU A 67 -0.20 -21.21 -8.43
CA GLU A 67 1.23 -20.90 -8.31
C GLU A 67 1.66 -20.52 -6.89
N THR A 68 0.76 -19.96 -6.06
CA THR A 68 1.08 -19.55 -4.67
C THR A 68 0.54 -20.53 -3.63
N LYS A 69 -0.18 -21.56 -4.05
CA LYS A 69 -0.80 -22.55 -3.15
C LYS A 69 0.23 -23.27 -2.28
N TYR A 70 1.46 -23.41 -2.77
CA TYR A 70 2.56 -23.98 -1.99
C TYR A 70 2.92 -23.10 -0.77
N CYS A 71 2.65 -21.79 -0.79
CA CYS A 71 2.88 -20.90 0.35
C CYS A 71 2.06 -21.28 1.58
N LEU A 72 0.90 -21.92 1.39
CA LEU A 72 0.03 -22.36 2.49
C LEU A 72 0.72 -23.34 3.44
N GLN A 73 1.76 -24.04 2.99
CA GLN A 73 2.53 -24.96 3.83
C GLN A 73 3.26 -24.27 4.98
N TYR A 74 3.58 -22.98 4.83
CA TYR A 74 4.27 -22.17 5.84
C TYR A 74 3.34 -21.58 6.90
N PHE A 75 2.03 -21.70 6.70
CA PHE A 75 0.99 -21.10 7.53
C PHE A 75 0.15 -22.14 8.30
N LYS A 76 0.65 -23.37 8.46
CA LYS A 76 0.01 -24.44 9.22
C LYS A 76 -0.03 -24.16 10.72
#